data_AF-A0AA41CGF6-F1
#
_entry.id   AF-A0AA41CGF6-F1
#
_cell.length_a   1.000
_cell.length_b   1.000
_cell.length_c   1.000
_cell.angle_alpha   90.00
_cell.angle_beta   90.00
_cell.angle_gamma   90.00
#
_symmetry.space_group_name_H-M   'P 1'
#
loop_
_entity.id
_entity.type
_entity.pdbx_description
1 polymer ?
#
loop_
_entity_poly.entity_id
_entity_poly.type
_entity_poly.pdbx_seq_one_letter_code
_entity_poly.pdbx_strand_id
1 'polypeptide(L)'
;MNIVPTLGLRCGEWQAALQTGREPAVIPTESVPPVPRRCAPQHALSGYNTTRIVMEFMRWAVERDQFPTVEAIVRRFEVSRATAYRWRNYLGETYCLETLPPNEHEIARIGKPGAKARAKQVGGPGR
;
A
#
# COMPACT_ATOMS: atom_id res chain seq x y z
N MET A 1 29.51 -17.21 16.18
CA MET A 1 28.49 -16.43 16.92
C MET A 1 27.14 -16.84 16.37
N ASN A 2 26.36 -17.62 17.13
CA ASN A 2 25.06 -18.14 16.69
C ASN A 2 23.96 -17.18 17.17
N ILE A 3 23.36 -16.44 16.24
CA ILE A 3 22.22 -15.57 16.53
C ILE A 3 20.96 -16.39 16.29
N VAL A 4 20.37 -16.87 17.37
CA VAL A 4 19.04 -17.49 17.36
C VAL A 4 18.02 -16.37 17.13
N PRO A 5 17.16 -16.44 16.09
CA PRO A 5 16.10 -15.46 15.92
C PRO A 5 14.99 -15.77 16.93
N THR A 6 14.92 -14.99 18.01
CA THR A 6 13.73 -14.89 18.84
C THR A 6 12.61 -14.32 17.96
N LEU A 7 11.73 -15.19 17.48
CA LEU A 7 10.49 -14.78 16.85
C LEU A 7 9.74 -13.87 17.85
N GLY A 8 9.50 -12.64 17.42
CA GLY A 8 8.86 -11.61 18.23
C GLY A 8 7.55 -12.11 18.81
N LEU A 9 7.44 -11.97 20.14
CA LEU A 9 6.21 -12.10 20.89
C LEU A 9 5.10 -11.33 20.17
N ARG A 10 3.98 -12.02 19.90
CA ARG A 10 2.78 -11.38 19.38
C ARG A 10 2.35 -10.28 20.35
N CYS A 11 2.33 -9.04 19.87
CA CYS A 11 1.66 -7.94 20.54
C CYS A 11 0.15 -8.23 20.49
N GLY A 12 -0.38 -8.84 21.54
CA GLY A 12 -1.79 -9.24 21.60
C GLY A 12 -2.25 -9.90 22.91
N GLU A 13 -1.33 -10.30 23.80
CA GLU A 13 -1.69 -10.91 25.09
C GLU A 13 -1.34 -10.00 26.27
N TRP A 14 -2.00 -8.85 26.35
CA TRP A 14 -2.03 -8.04 27.57
C TRP A 14 -3.44 -7.51 27.77
N GLN A 15 -4.32 -8.35 28.33
CA GLN A 15 -5.41 -8.00 29.27
C GLN A 15 -6.36 -9.19 29.44
N ALA A 16 -5.97 -10.15 30.28
CA ALA A 16 -6.89 -11.18 30.78
C ALA A 16 -6.47 -11.64 32.18
N ALA A 17 -6.22 -10.72 33.11
CA ALA A 17 -6.11 -11.06 34.53
C ALA A 17 -6.12 -9.79 35.39
N LEU A 18 -7.31 -9.29 35.74
CA LEU A 18 -7.59 -8.57 37.00
C LEU A 18 -9.03 -8.06 36.98
N GLN A 19 -10.01 -8.93 37.23
CA GLN A 19 -11.23 -8.57 37.98
C GLN A 19 -11.74 -9.82 38.72
N THR A 20 -11.18 -10.04 39.90
CA THR A 20 -11.78 -10.86 40.94
C THR A 20 -12.87 -10.06 41.64
N GLY A 21 -14.09 -10.61 41.65
CA GLY A 21 -15.08 -10.39 42.71
C GLY A 21 -16.20 -9.41 42.39
N ARG A 22 -17.38 -9.96 42.05
CA ARG A 22 -18.65 -9.80 42.79
C ARG A 22 -19.82 -10.34 41.96
N GLU A 23 -20.45 -11.42 42.46
CA GLU A 23 -21.76 -11.93 42.01
C GLU A 23 -22.85 -10.90 42.36
N PRO A 24 -23.85 -10.67 41.48
CA PRO A 24 -25.12 -11.37 41.69
C PRO A 24 -25.80 -11.86 40.39
N ALA A 25 -26.49 -12.99 40.52
CA ALA A 25 -27.36 -13.64 39.55
C ALA A 25 -28.44 -12.73 38.93
N VAL A 26 -28.48 -12.60 37.59
CA VAL A 26 -29.68 -12.22 36.79
C VAL A 26 -29.54 -12.72 35.33
N ILE A 27 -30.44 -13.61 34.92
CA ILE A 27 -30.97 -13.93 33.55
C ILE A 27 -29.96 -14.27 32.43
N PRO A 28 -29.99 -15.48 31.83
CA PRO A 28 -29.29 -15.75 30.58
C PRO A 28 -30.07 -15.14 29.40
N THR A 29 -29.74 -13.90 29.03
CA THR A 29 -30.00 -13.42 27.67
C THR A 29 -28.87 -13.93 26.80
N GLU A 30 -29.20 -14.83 25.88
CA GLU A 30 -28.33 -15.41 24.88
C GLU A 30 -27.61 -14.29 24.11
N SER A 31 -26.41 -13.95 24.57
CA SER A 31 -25.59 -12.90 24.00
C SER A 31 -25.01 -13.43 22.70
N VAL A 32 -25.58 -13.02 21.58
CA VAL A 32 -24.99 -13.20 20.25
C VAL A 32 -23.53 -12.75 20.33
N PRO A 33 -22.54 -13.64 20.06
CA PRO A 33 -21.13 -13.25 20.13
C PRO A 33 -20.91 -12.11 19.12
N PRO A 34 -20.15 -11.05 19.47
CA PRO A 34 -19.86 -9.98 18.54
C PRO A 34 -19.17 -10.59 17.33
N VAL A 35 -19.83 -10.52 16.18
CA VAL A 35 -19.26 -10.94 14.89
C VAL A 35 -17.92 -10.20 14.75
N PRO A 36 -16.78 -10.91 14.66
CA PRO A 36 -15.49 -10.25 14.54
C PRO A 36 -15.52 -9.37 13.29
N ARG A 37 -15.36 -8.06 13.50
CA ARG A 37 -15.30 -7.07 12.43
C ARG A 37 -14.18 -7.52 11.48
N ARG A 38 -14.56 -7.80 10.24
CA ARG A 38 -13.69 -8.38 9.21
C ARG A 38 -12.36 -7.63 9.16
N CYS A 39 -11.29 -8.41 9.21
CA CYS A 39 -9.90 -8.00 9.12
C CYS A 39 -9.71 -6.84 8.13
N ALA A 40 -9.04 -5.79 8.59
CA ALA A 40 -8.48 -4.79 7.69
C ALA A 40 -7.73 -5.50 6.54
N PRO A 41 -7.73 -4.93 5.31
CA PRO A 41 -6.98 -5.50 4.20
C PRO A 41 -5.54 -5.81 4.64
N GLN A 42 -5.22 -7.09 4.75
CA GLN A 42 -3.88 -7.55 5.10
C GLN A 42 -3.03 -7.35 3.85
N HIS A 43 -2.12 -6.38 3.91
CA HIS A 43 -1.04 -6.24 2.94
C HIS A 43 0.08 -7.25 3.28
N ALA A 44 0.99 -7.54 2.35
CA ALA A 44 2.03 -8.57 2.50
C ALA A 44 2.95 -8.34 3.73
N LEU A 45 2.98 -7.10 4.23
CA LEU A 45 3.74 -6.71 5.40
C LEU A 45 2.87 -6.35 6.62
N SER A 46 1.60 -6.75 6.62
CA SER A 46 0.69 -6.49 7.74
C SER A 46 1.14 -7.30 8.96
N GLY A 47 1.54 -6.59 10.03
CA GLY A 47 2.12 -7.18 11.25
C GLY A 47 3.59 -6.83 11.47
N TYR A 48 4.29 -6.26 10.48
CA TYR A 48 5.60 -5.67 10.71
C TYR A 48 5.49 -4.22 11.18
N ASN A 49 6.49 -3.78 11.96
CA ASN A 49 6.60 -2.37 12.33
C ASN A 49 6.89 -1.50 11.10
N THR A 50 6.54 -0.22 11.18
CA THR A 50 6.69 0.73 10.07
C THR A 50 8.14 0.81 9.57
N THR A 51 9.12 0.77 10.47
CA THR A 51 10.54 0.82 10.11
C THR A 51 10.95 -0.32 9.18
N ARG A 52 10.56 -1.56 9.51
CA ARG A 52 10.88 -2.73 8.66
C ARG A 52 10.18 -2.64 7.31
N ILE A 53 8.94 -2.13 7.28
CA ILE A 53 8.19 -1.91 6.03
C ILE A 53 8.95 -0.95 5.11
N VAL A 54 9.40 0.19 5.66
CA VAL A 54 10.16 1.20 4.90
C VAL A 54 11.49 0.64 4.42
N MET A 55 12.24 -0.08 5.27
CA MET A 55 13.52 -0.68 4.89
C MET A 55 13.37 -1.69 3.75
N GLU A 56 12.36 -2.57 3.82
CA GLU A 56 12.10 -3.55 2.77
C GLU A 56 11.70 -2.88 1.45
N PHE A 57 10.86 -1.83 1.53
CA PHE A 57 10.48 -1.04 0.36
C PHE A 57 11.69 -0.36 -0.28
N MET A 58 12.54 0.31 0.50
CA MET A 58 13.73 1.00 -0.01
C MET A 58 14.73 0.02 -0.63
N ARG A 59 15.00 -1.10 0.03
CA ARG A 59 15.86 -2.15 -0.51
C ARG A 59 15.34 -2.62 -1.87
N TRP A 60 14.06 -2.98 -1.94
CA TRP A 60 13.45 -3.43 -3.19
C TRP A 60 13.48 -2.35 -4.27
N ALA A 61 13.28 -1.08 -3.92
CA ALA A 61 13.29 0.01 -4.89
C ALA A 61 14.68 0.28 -5.50
N VAL A 62 15.75 0.13 -4.71
CA VAL A 62 17.14 0.33 -5.15
C VAL A 62 17.65 -0.83 -6.00
N GLU A 63 17.18 -2.06 -5.75
CA GLU A 63 17.55 -3.24 -6.55
C GLU A 63 16.94 -3.24 -7.97
N ARG A 64 16.09 -2.26 -8.31
CA ARG A 64 15.46 -2.16 -9.63
C ARG A 64 16.24 -1.26 -10.58
N ASP A 65 16.31 -1.69 -11.84
CA ASP A 65 16.84 -0.86 -12.93
C ASP A 65 15.95 0.36 -13.27
N GLN A 66 14.66 0.27 -12.97
CA GLN A 66 13.67 1.29 -13.30
C GLN A 66 12.90 1.73 -12.06
N PHE A 67 12.62 3.03 -12.01
CA PHE A 67 11.82 3.64 -10.94
C PHE A 67 10.46 2.94 -10.80
N PRO A 68 10.04 2.58 -9.58
CA PRO A 68 8.87 1.74 -9.38
C PRO A 68 7.56 2.45 -9.80
N THR A 69 6.73 1.72 -10.53
CA THR A 69 5.36 2.13 -10.88
C THR A 69 4.41 1.81 -9.72
N VAL A 70 3.28 2.52 -9.66
CA VAL A 70 2.24 2.25 -8.65
C VAL A 70 1.78 0.80 -8.71
N GLU A 71 1.58 0.26 -9.92
CA GLU A 71 1.15 -1.11 -10.12
C GLU A 71 2.19 -2.13 -9.63
N ALA A 72 3.48 -1.88 -9.84
CA ALA A 72 4.55 -2.72 -9.31
C ALA A 72 4.56 -2.74 -7.78
N ILE A 73 4.37 -1.58 -7.15
CA ILE A 73 4.32 -1.46 -5.68
C ILE A 73 3.11 -2.21 -5.12
N VAL A 74 1.93 -2.04 -5.72
CA VAL A 74 0.71 -2.76 -5.31
C VAL A 74 0.88 -4.26 -5.44
N ARG A 75 1.42 -4.74 -6.57
CA ARG A 75 1.63 -6.19 -6.80
C ARG A 75 2.66 -6.78 -5.83
N ARG A 76 3.71 -6.03 -5.47
CA ARG A 76 4.79 -6.52 -4.61
C ARG A 76 4.42 -6.55 -3.12
N PHE A 77 3.77 -5.49 -2.64
CA PHE A 77 3.51 -5.30 -1.21
C PHE A 77 2.05 -5.50 -0.81
N GLU A 78 1.16 -5.75 -1.78
CA GLU A 78 -0.28 -5.94 -1.60
C GLU A 78 -0.94 -4.77 -0.84
N VAL A 79 -0.41 -3.56 -1.05
CA VAL A 79 -0.92 -2.33 -0.46
C VAL A 79 -2.01 -1.71 -1.34
N SER A 80 -2.82 -0.84 -0.75
CA SER A 80 -3.77 -0.04 -1.52
C SER A 80 -3.05 0.84 -2.56
N ARG A 81 -3.71 1.16 -3.67
CA ARG A 81 -3.17 2.13 -4.66
C ARG A 81 -2.82 3.47 -4.01
N ALA A 82 -3.65 3.97 -3.09
CA ALA A 82 -3.39 5.23 -2.40
C ALA A 82 -2.08 5.17 -1.59
N THR A 83 -1.81 4.07 -0.90
CA THR A 83 -0.54 3.84 -0.19
C THR A 83 0.63 3.77 -1.17
N ALA A 84 0.47 3.05 -2.28
CA ALA A 84 1.50 2.95 -3.31
C ALA A 84 1.85 4.32 -3.94
N TYR A 85 0.86 5.17 -4.20
CA TYR A 85 1.09 6.55 -4.66
C TYR A 85 1.92 7.36 -3.67
N ARG A 86 1.60 7.29 -2.37
CA ARG A 86 2.35 8.00 -1.33
C ARG A 86 3.81 7.52 -1.27
N TRP A 87 4.01 6.21 -1.21
CA TRP A 87 5.36 5.63 -1.16
C TRP A 87 6.20 6.02 -2.37
N ARG A 88 5.59 5.98 -3.56
CA ARG A 88 6.22 6.39 -4.80
C ARG A 88 6.61 7.88 -4.79
N ASN A 89 5.76 8.75 -4.27
CA ASN A 89 6.06 10.17 -4.15
C ASN A 89 7.22 10.42 -3.17
N TYR A 90 7.21 9.80 -1.99
CA TYR A 90 8.31 9.90 -1.03
C TYR A 90 9.64 9.38 -1.60
N LEU A 91 9.60 8.33 -2.40
CA LEU A 91 10.78 7.85 -3.11
C LEU A 91 11.28 8.88 -4.13
N GLY A 92 10.38 9.54 -4.86
CA GLY A 92 10.73 10.63 -5.78
C GLY A 92 11.36 11.82 -5.07
N GLU A 93 10.79 12.22 -3.94
CA GLU A 93 11.36 13.27 -3.08
C GLU A 93 12.76 12.88 -2.57
N THR A 94 12.94 11.61 -2.19
CA THR A 94 14.25 11.07 -1.73
C THR A 94 15.31 11.09 -2.84
N TYR A 95 14.90 10.87 -4.08
CA TYR A 95 15.77 10.97 -5.27
C TYR A 95 15.83 12.38 -5.85
N CYS A 96 15.23 13.37 -5.19
CA CYS A 96 15.17 14.76 -5.64
C CYS A 96 14.64 14.92 -7.08
N LEU A 97 13.66 14.10 -7.47
CA LEU A 97 13.05 14.17 -8.80
C LEU A 97 12.03 15.30 -8.86
N GLU A 98 12.21 16.23 -9.80
CA GLU A 98 11.22 17.30 -10.07
C GLU A 98 9.91 16.74 -10.63
N THR A 99 10.01 15.68 -11.44
CA THR A 99 8.86 14.98 -12.01
C THR A 99 9.09 13.48 -11.91
N LEU A 100 8.03 12.76 -11.53
CA LEU A 100 8.09 11.31 -11.48
C LEU A 100 8.00 10.74 -12.90
N PRO A 101 8.71 9.63 -13.20
CA PRO A 101 8.49 8.88 -14.44
C PRO A 101 7.01 8.52 -14.64
N PRO A 102 6.53 8.21 -15.85
CA PRO A 102 5.12 7.82 -16.03
C PRO A 102 4.80 6.45 -15.41
N ASN A 103 3.56 6.25 -14.96
CA ASN A 103 3.07 4.94 -14.51
C ASN A 103 2.71 4.02 -15.68
N GLU A 104 2.52 2.71 -15.43
CA GLU A 104 2.19 1.72 -16.48
C GLU A 104 0.98 2.14 -17.33
N HIS A 105 -0.06 2.65 -16.66
CA HIS A 105 -1.30 3.08 -17.33
C HIS A 105 -1.16 4.39 -18.12
N GLU A 106 -0.14 5.20 -17.83
CA GLU A 106 0.18 6.43 -18.58
C GLU A 106 1.04 6.12 -19.80
N ILE A 107 2.01 5.21 -19.66
CA ILE A 107 2.84 4.70 -20.77
C ILE A 107 1.95 4.12 -21.88
N ALA A 108 0.92 3.35 -21.50
CA ALA A 108 -0.04 2.77 -22.45
C ALA A 108 -0.88 3.81 -23.22
N ARG A 109 -1.03 5.03 -22.69
CA ARG A 109 -1.76 6.13 -23.35
C ARG A 109 -0.87 6.94 -24.29
N ILE A 110 0.39 7.17 -23.92
CA ILE A 110 1.36 7.91 -24.73
C ILE A 110 1.61 7.21 -26.07
N GLY A 111 1.59 5.88 -26.10
CA GLY A 111 1.75 5.09 -27.34
C GLY A 111 0.55 5.11 -28.29
N LYS A 112 -0.57 5.75 -27.95
CA LYS A 112 -1.73 5.90 -28.84
C LYS A 112 -1.85 7.37 -29.27
N PRO A 113 -1.23 7.78 -30.40
CA PRO A 113 -1.57 9.07 -30.98
C PRO A 113 -3.05 9.03 -31.35
N GLY A 114 -3.86 9.80 -30.62
CA GLY A 114 -5.28 9.93 -30.90
C GLY A 114 -5.49 10.39 -32.34
N ALA A 115 -6.31 9.65 -33.08
CA ALA A 115 -6.74 9.92 -34.45
C ALA A 115 -7.62 11.19 -34.58
N LYS A 116 -7.19 12.33 -34.04
CA LYS A 116 -7.92 13.62 -34.10
C LYS A 116 -7.09 14.81 -34.62
N ALA A 117 -5.90 14.57 -35.17
CA ALA A 117 -5.08 15.63 -35.79
C ALA A 117 -5.18 15.69 -37.34
N ARG A 118 -6.25 15.15 -37.95
CA ARG A 118 -6.48 15.22 -39.41
C ARG A 118 -7.90 15.67 -39.73
N ALA A 119 -8.27 16.87 -39.28
CA ALA A 119 -9.49 17.54 -39.75
C ALA A 119 -9.43 19.06 -39.48
N LYS A 120 -8.34 19.74 -39.89
CA LYS A 120 -8.34 21.21 -40.06
C LYS A 120 -7.19 21.68 -40.98
N GLN A 121 -7.13 21.13 -42.18
CA GLN A 121 -6.42 21.74 -43.31
C GLN A 121 -7.27 21.58 -44.57
N VAL A 122 -8.34 22.36 -44.67
CA VAL A 122 -8.88 22.83 -45.96
C VAL A 122 -9.53 24.19 -45.67
N GLY A 123 -9.03 25.24 -46.31
CA GLY A 123 -9.69 26.55 -46.35
C GLY A 123 -8.83 27.72 -45.86
N GLY A 124 -7.79 28.07 -46.62
CA GLY A 124 -7.13 29.38 -46.57
C GLY A 124 -7.11 30.01 -47.98
N PRO A 125 -7.17 31.35 -48.11
CA PRO A 125 -7.93 32.04 -49.15
C PRO A 125 -7.13 32.30 -50.44
N GLY A 126 -7.81 32.21 -51.59
CA GLY A 126 -7.30 32.65 -52.89
C GLY A 126 -8.01 33.94 -53.31
N ARG A 127 -7.20 34.95 -53.66
CA ARG A 127 -7.57 36.27 -54.18
C ARG A 127 -8.39 36.20 -55.46
#